data_AF-A0A7K2E9X5-F1
#
_entry.id   AF-A0A7K2E9X5-F1
#
_cell.length_a   1.000
_cell.length_b   1.000
_cell.length_c   1.000
_cell.angle_alpha   90.00
_cell.angle_beta   90.00
_cell.angle_gamma   90.00
#
_symmetry.space_group_name_H-M   'P 1'
#
loop_
_entity.id
_entity.type
_entity.pdbx_description
1 polymer ?
#
loop_
_entity_poly.entity_id
_entity_poly.type
_entity_poly.pdbx_seq_one_letter_code
_entity_poly.pdbx_strand_id
1 'polypeptide(L)'
;MRVAIRTAQPDAIQSLTRSELDHRARTDRSSIPAGEALRGFGIGDFGEVVTRISGSATVSGLALGDASVRIRAAAALSVPLGKTPRLLMSDLDAIAATLDLTAQPELQALEQFVRVKNGEMIEQLEAELRAALEGGSNGRLALGWPHERIDDNGTPSAFKLLGTGKHNVEARDDLPSLDDLLEAIERKAPGDRLAGASSIKVQLFRDSDGEEPVSGAIPAIHWLFFEIEISGVRYCLFDSRWYAMDTDYAQRLQAHVDEIFARPPAVSLPDWTVSTHPGEGAYNAMAAASLGCVMLDRQLLRTTQHPRGFEACDIITEDGLIIHVKHTPKSSAVSHLIAQALVSTDALRHDNEARQQLRKLTTDAGGDPSWLPDRLSSVMLAMARPEPITAEELFSFSQVTLTRLDSSLAEAGVTLTIASVKRE
;
A
#
# COMPACT_ATOMS: atom_id res chain seq x y z
N MET A 1 17.91 -11.21 -11.49
CA MET A 1 17.56 -9.80 -11.80
C MET A 1 18.80 -8.93 -12.02
N ARG A 2 19.71 -8.88 -11.04
CA ARG A 2 20.90 -8.01 -11.02
C ARG A 2 21.75 -7.94 -12.29
N VAL A 3 22.03 -9.09 -12.89
CA VAL A 3 22.78 -9.15 -14.17
C VAL A 3 22.07 -8.37 -15.27
N ALA A 4 20.74 -8.45 -15.34
CA ALA A 4 19.97 -7.76 -16.37
C ALA A 4 19.94 -6.25 -16.18
N ILE A 5 19.78 -5.78 -14.94
CA ILE A 5 19.78 -4.34 -14.62
C ILE A 5 21.11 -3.67 -15.02
N ARG A 6 22.22 -4.42 -15.03
CA ARG A 6 23.55 -3.91 -15.36
C ARG A 6 23.89 -4.00 -16.85
N THR A 7 23.30 -4.96 -17.58
CA THR A 7 23.72 -5.30 -18.95
C THR A 7 22.66 -5.11 -20.02
N ALA A 8 21.38 -5.04 -19.64
CA ALA A 8 20.29 -4.81 -20.57
C ALA A 8 20.36 -3.38 -21.11
N GLN A 9 20.07 -3.24 -22.40
CA GLN A 9 19.86 -1.96 -23.05
C GLN A 9 18.54 -1.36 -22.52
N PRO A 10 18.56 -0.19 -21.86
CA PRO A 10 17.36 0.36 -21.21
C PRO A 10 16.19 0.62 -22.13
N ASP A 11 16.45 0.92 -23.41
CA ASP A 11 15.50 1.21 -24.48
C ASP A 11 15.08 -0.05 -25.28
N ALA A 12 15.66 -1.21 -24.98
CA ALA A 12 15.36 -2.48 -25.66
C ALA A 12 14.79 -3.55 -24.72
N ILE A 13 14.06 -3.15 -23.69
CA ILE A 13 13.34 -4.07 -22.81
C ILE A 13 12.12 -4.60 -23.57
N GLN A 14 12.00 -5.93 -23.67
CA GLN A 14 10.97 -6.59 -24.48
C GLN A 14 9.81 -7.12 -23.65
N SER A 15 10.07 -7.48 -22.38
CA SER A 15 9.03 -7.97 -21.49
C SER A 15 9.40 -7.71 -20.05
N LEU A 16 8.39 -7.35 -19.26
CA LEU A 16 8.52 -7.09 -17.84
C LEU A 16 7.35 -7.74 -17.10
N THR A 17 7.63 -8.28 -15.91
CA THR A 17 6.59 -8.73 -14.98
C THR A 17 6.72 -7.94 -13.70
N ARG A 18 5.66 -7.21 -13.37
CA ARG A 18 5.55 -6.45 -12.13
C ARG A 18 4.50 -7.08 -11.23
N SER A 19 4.72 -6.95 -9.94
CA SER A 19 3.71 -7.20 -8.93
C SER A 19 3.52 -5.88 -8.19
N GLU A 20 2.29 -5.39 -8.19
CA GLU A 20 1.94 -4.20 -7.43
C GLU A 20 1.72 -4.57 -5.96
N LEU A 21 2.22 -3.71 -5.07
CA LEU A 21 1.84 -3.70 -3.66
C LEU A 21 0.55 -2.90 -3.53
N ASP A 22 -0.59 -3.56 -3.75
CA ASP A 22 -1.90 -2.90 -3.70
C ASP A 22 -3.01 -3.82 -3.21
N HIS A 23 -4.19 -3.25 -2.93
CA HIS A 23 -5.44 -3.93 -2.57
C HIS A 23 -5.86 -5.04 -3.54
N ARG A 24 -5.37 -5.01 -4.78
CA ARG A 24 -5.44 -6.14 -5.70
C ARG A 24 -4.04 -6.69 -5.86
N ALA A 25 -3.80 -7.93 -5.43
CA ALA A 25 -2.60 -8.68 -5.78
C ALA A 25 -2.57 -8.91 -7.30
N ARG A 26 -2.14 -7.90 -8.06
CA ARG A 26 -2.08 -7.88 -9.51
C ARG A 26 -0.65 -8.15 -9.93
N THR A 27 -0.48 -9.23 -10.70
CA THR A 27 0.75 -9.48 -11.42
C THR A 27 0.50 -9.21 -12.88
N ASP A 28 1.06 -8.11 -13.38
CA ASP A 28 0.96 -7.75 -14.78
C ASP A 28 2.22 -8.19 -15.51
N ARG A 29 2.00 -8.76 -16.69
CA ARG A 29 3.08 -9.05 -17.64
C ARG A 29 2.82 -8.31 -18.93
N SER A 30 3.65 -7.32 -19.17
CA SER A 30 3.65 -6.53 -20.38
C SER A 30 4.77 -7.01 -21.30
N SER A 31 4.51 -7.01 -22.60
CA SER A 31 5.50 -7.41 -23.62
C SER A 31 5.39 -6.49 -24.83
N ILE A 32 6.50 -5.83 -25.17
CA ILE A 32 6.63 -4.95 -26.33
C ILE A 32 7.70 -5.57 -27.23
N PRO A 33 7.33 -6.27 -28.32
CA PRO A 33 8.27 -7.04 -29.12
C PRO A 33 9.43 -6.22 -29.71
N ALA A 34 9.17 -4.94 -30.01
CA ALA A 34 10.15 -4.01 -30.57
C ALA A 34 11.26 -3.62 -29.57
N GLY A 35 11.04 -3.82 -28.27
CA GLY A 35 11.82 -3.16 -27.23
C GLY A 35 11.25 -1.78 -26.90
N GLU A 36 11.32 -1.39 -25.63
CA GLU A 36 10.90 -0.07 -25.15
C GLU A 36 11.62 0.27 -23.83
N ALA A 37 11.62 1.55 -23.46
CA ALA A 37 12.05 2.00 -22.14
C ALA A 37 11.07 1.57 -21.03
N LEU A 38 11.50 1.55 -19.75
CA LEU A 38 10.64 1.17 -18.62
C LEU A 38 9.33 1.96 -18.53
N ARG A 39 9.36 3.25 -18.88
CA ARG A 39 8.16 4.11 -18.92
C ARG A 39 7.09 3.59 -19.88
N GLY A 40 7.48 3.00 -21.01
CA GLY A 40 6.54 2.41 -21.96
C GLY A 40 5.85 1.14 -21.44
N PHE A 41 6.39 0.53 -20.37
CA PHE A 41 5.73 -0.55 -19.63
C PHE A 41 4.80 -0.04 -18.53
N GLY A 42 4.68 1.28 -18.36
CA GLY A 42 3.82 1.93 -17.37
C GLY A 42 4.32 1.78 -15.94
N ILE A 43 5.63 1.55 -15.73
CA ILE A 43 6.21 1.45 -14.39
C ILE A 43 6.25 2.83 -13.75
N GLY A 44 5.52 2.98 -12.64
CA GLY A 44 5.60 4.17 -11.80
C GLY A 44 6.87 4.21 -10.96
N ASP A 45 7.16 5.37 -10.36
CA ASP A 45 8.39 5.59 -9.59
C ASP A 45 8.41 4.85 -8.23
N PHE A 46 7.25 4.44 -7.71
CA PHE A 46 7.12 3.86 -6.38
C PHE A 46 6.13 2.67 -6.30
N GLY A 47 6.48 1.65 -5.51
CA GLY A 47 5.58 0.57 -5.08
C GLY A 47 5.38 -0.60 -6.04
N GLU A 48 6.06 -0.59 -7.19
CA GLU A 48 6.08 -1.72 -8.11
C GLU A 48 7.28 -2.62 -7.85
N VAL A 49 7.04 -3.91 -7.60
CA VAL A 49 8.13 -4.90 -7.49
C VAL A 49 8.27 -5.62 -8.82
N VAL A 50 9.36 -5.36 -9.52
CA VAL A 50 9.68 -6.08 -10.75
C VAL A 50 10.28 -7.43 -10.43
N THR A 51 9.58 -8.49 -10.83
CA THR A 51 9.97 -9.87 -10.53
C THR A 51 10.66 -10.54 -11.71
N ARG A 52 10.46 -10.02 -12.92
CA ARG A 52 11.10 -10.52 -14.14
C ARG A 52 11.31 -9.41 -15.16
N ILE A 53 12.48 -9.44 -15.82
CA ILE A 53 12.82 -8.60 -16.96
C ILE A 53 13.35 -9.47 -18.10
N SER A 54 13.07 -9.05 -19.33
CA SER A 54 13.67 -9.60 -20.54
C SER A 54 13.96 -8.48 -21.51
N GLY A 55 15.15 -8.49 -22.09
CA GLY A 55 15.56 -7.49 -23.06
C GLY A 55 16.82 -7.94 -23.77
N SER A 56 17.23 -7.11 -24.73
CA SER A 56 18.55 -7.21 -25.35
C SER A 56 19.60 -6.71 -24.37
N ALA A 57 20.70 -7.44 -24.23
CA ALA A 57 21.79 -7.09 -23.33
C ALA A 57 23.14 -7.43 -23.95
N THR A 58 24.16 -6.69 -23.54
CA THR A 58 25.55 -7.01 -23.90
C THR A 58 26.29 -7.35 -22.60
N VAL A 59 26.74 -8.59 -22.48
CA VAL A 59 27.51 -9.06 -21.33
C VAL A 59 28.94 -9.27 -21.81
N SER A 60 29.83 -8.33 -21.48
CA SER A 60 31.24 -8.41 -21.89
C SER A 60 31.88 -9.68 -21.36
N GLY A 61 32.65 -10.37 -22.22
CA GLY A 61 33.40 -11.57 -21.83
C GLY A 61 32.64 -12.90 -21.99
N LEU A 62 31.39 -12.89 -22.46
CA LEU A 62 30.73 -14.12 -22.87
C LEU A 62 31.37 -14.72 -24.13
N ALA A 63 31.29 -16.04 -24.27
CA ALA A 63 31.77 -16.83 -25.40
C ALA A 63 31.13 -16.42 -26.75
N LEU A 64 30.02 -15.67 -26.70
CA LEU A 64 29.35 -15.09 -27.88
C LEU A 64 29.97 -13.75 -28.33
N GLY A 65 30.97 -13.22 -27.61
CA GLY A 65 31.57 -11.92 -27.84
C GLY A 65 30.66 -10.75 -27.42
N ASP A 66 30.90 -9.57 -27.98
CA ASP A 66 30.09 -8.36 -27.74
C ASP A 66 28.76 -8.34 -28.52
N ALA A 67 28.29 -9.51 -28.95
CA ALA A 67 27.00 -9.63 -29.61
C ALA A 67 25.87 -9.35 -28.61
N SER A 68 24.89 -8.55 -29.02
CA SER A 68 23.67 -8.34 -28.23
C SER A 68 22.91 -9.66 -28.13
N VAL A 69 22.71 -10.14 -26.91
CA VAL A 69 22.01 -11.38 -26.60
C VAL A 69 20.70 -11.08 -25.89
N ARG A 70 19.69 -11.90 -26.15
CA ARG A 70 18.46 -11.84 -25.36
C ARG A 70 18.71 -12.45 -23.99
N ILE A 71 18.48 -11.66 -22.96
CA ILE A 71 18.51 -12.13 -21.57
C ILE A 71 17.09 -12.17 -21.00
N ARG A 72 16.88 -13.11 -20.09
CA ARG A 72 15.69 -13.18 -19.23
C ARG A 72 16.18 -13.37 -17.82
N ALA A 73 15.88 -12.42 -16.95
CA ALA A 73 16.26 -12.50 -15.56
C ALA A 73 15.02 -12.42 -14.66
N ALA A 74 14.90 -13.39 -13.77
CA ALA A 74 13.96 -13.41 -12.66
C ALA A 74 14.70 -13.92 -11.42
N ALA A 75 14.19 -14.96 -10.76
CA ALA A 75 14.93 -15.78 -9.79
C ALA A 75 16.05 -16.60 -10.45
N ALA A 76 15.88 -16.98 -11.72
CA ALA A 76 16.91 -17.59 -12.55
C ALA A 76 17.36 -16.61 -13.65
N LEU A 77 18.58 -16.82 -14.14
CA LEU A 77 19.11 -16.14 -15.33
C LEU A 77 19.07 -17.11 -16.51
N SER A 78 18.43 -16.68 -17.59
CA SER A 78 18.50 -17.35 -18.89
C SER A 78 19.25 -16.43 -19.86
N VAL A 79 20.43 -16.89 -20.24
CA VAL A 79 21.35 -16.25 -21.18
C VAL A 79 22.01 -17.36 -22.01
N PRO A 80 22.31 -17.16 -23.30
CA PRO A 80 23.04 -18.14 -24.08
C PRO A 80 24.48 -18.27 -23.56
N LEU A 81 24.95 -19.52 -23.38
CA LEU A 81 26.27 -19.85 -22.84
C LEU A 81 27.05 -20.76 -23.78
N GLY A 82 28.37 -20.78 -23.60
CA GLY A 82 29.30 -21.67 -24.27
C GLY A 82 29.00 -23.14 -23.99
N LYS A 83 29.12 -23.97 -25.04
CA LYS A 83 28.78 -25.41 -24.98
C LYS A 83 29.92 -26.31 -24.50
N THR A 84 31.12 -25.76 -24.32
CA THR A 84 32.29 -26.51 -23.83
C THR A 84 32.59 -26.13 -22.38
N PRO A 85 33.14 -27.04 -21.56
CA PRO A 85 33.42 -26.76 -20.15
C PRO A 85 34.27 -25.50 -19.94
N ARG A 86 35.30 -25.29 -20.77
CA ARG A 86 36.17 -24.12 -20.69
C ARG A 86 35.43 -22.81 -20.96
N LEU A 87 34.59 -22.79 -21.99
CA LEU A 87 33.80 -21.60 -22.32
C LEU A 87 32.73 -21.33 -21.26
N LEU A 88 32.07 -22.38 -20.75
CA LEU A 88 31.09 -22.24 -19.69
C LEU A 88 31.70 -21.63 -18.42
N MET A 89 32.88 -22.07 -17.99
CA MET A 89 33.56 -21.48 -16.84
C MET A 89 33.89 -20.00 -17.07
N SER A 90 34.42 -19.66 -18.26
CA SER A 90 34.69 -18.27 -18.64
C SER A 90 33.43 -17.40 -18.62
N ASP A 91 32.30 -17.93 -19.09
CA ASP A 91 31.03 -17.22 -19.09
C ASP A 91 30.50 -16.99 -17.68
N LEU A 92 30.65 -17.98 -16.79
CA LEU A 92 30.26 -17.85 -15.38
C LEU A 92 31.10 -16.79 -14.66
N ASP A 93 32.41 -16.72 -14.94
CA ASP A 93 33.29 -15.68 -14.41
C ASP A 93 32.87 -14.28 -14.91
N ALA A 94 32.54 -14.16 -16.21
CA ALA A 94 32.04 -12.91 -16.79
C ALA A 94 30.69 -12.47 -16.18
N ILE A 95 29.78 -13.41 -15.94
CA ILE A 95 28.50 -13.15 -15.26
C ILE A 95 28.74 -12.73 -13.80
N ALA A 96 29.68 -13.35 -13.10
CA ALA A 96 30.04 -12.98 -11.75
C ALA A 96 30.61 -11.55 -11.70
N ALA A 97 31.55 -11.22 -12.59
CA ALA A 97 32.12 -9.88 -12.70
C ALA A 97 31.06 -8.82 -13.02
N THR A 98 30.02 -9.19 -13.77
CA THR A 98 28.89 -8.30 -14.06
C THR A 98 28.17 -7.85 -12.78
N LEU A 99 28.13 -8.67 -11.72
CA LEU A 99 27.42 -8.32 -10.48
C LEU A 99 28.06 -7.15 -9.72
N ASP A 100 29.35 -6.89 -9.98
CA ASP A 100 30.13 -5.80 -9.37
C ASP A 100 30.05 -4.50 -10.18
N LEU A 101 29.46 -4.53 -11.38
CA LEU A 101 29.21 -3.31 -12.16
C LEU A 101 28.13 -2.45 -11.51
N THR A 102 28.18 -1.14 -11.76
CA THR A 102 27.10 -0.22 -11.41
C THR A 102 25.85 -0.55 -12.23
N ALA A 103 24.67 -0.44 -11.61
CA ALA A 103 23.40 -0.55 -12.32
C ALA A 103 23.30 0.53 -13.42
N GLN A 104 22.62 0.20 -14.53
CA GLN A 104 22.27 1.21 -15.52
C GLN A 104 21.32 2.23 -14.86
N PRO A 105 21.56 3.55 -14.98
CA PRO A 105 20.77 4.57 -14.29
C PRO A 105 19.24 4.42 -14.51
N GLU A 106 18.84 4.12 -15.74
CA GLU A 106 17.43 3.96 -16.14
C GLU A 106 16.79 2.68 -15.58
N LEU A 107 17.60 1.67 -15.23
CA LEU A 107 17.14 0.39 -14.67
C LEU A 107 17.42 0.27 -13.17
N GLN A 108 18.16 1.21 -12.59
CA GLN A 108 18.58 1.19 -11.19
C GLN A 108 17.37 1.12 -10.25
N ALA A 109 16.29 1.85 -10.58
CA ALA A 109 15.03 1.85 -9.83
C ALA A 109 14.48 0.43 -9.56
N LEU A 110 14.74 -0.53 -10.45
CA LEU A 110 14.28 -1.91 -10.32
C LEU A 110 15.00 -2.72 -9.24
N GLU A 111 16.11 -2.21 -8.72
CA GLU A 111 16.91 -2.82 -7.66
C GLU A 111 16.64 -2.20 -6.28
N GLN A 112 16.02 -1.02 -6.25
CA GLN A 112 15.90 -0.22 -5.02
C GLN A 112 14.75 -0.65 -4.12
N PHE A 113 13.76 -1.37 -4.67
CA PHE A 113 12.64 -1.91 -3.92
C PHE A 113 12.31 -3.34 -4.39
N VAL A 114 12.71 -4.33 -3.60
CA VAL A 114 12.68 -5.74 -4.02
C VAL A 114 12.13 -6.66 -2.93
N ARG A 115 11.46 -7.73 -3.35
CA ARG A 115 11.05 -8.80 -2.43
C ARG A 115 12.27 -9.59 -1.96
N VAL A 116 12.41 -9.74 -0.64
CA VAL A 116 13.44 -10.58 -0.03
C VAL A 116 13.09 -12.05 -0.24
N LYS A 117 14.06 -12.82 -0.73
CA LYS A 117 13.93 -14.27 -1.00
C LYS A 117 15.07 -15.10 -0.41
N ASN A 118 16.11 -14.44 0.12
CA ASN A 118 17.22 -15.12 0.77
C ASN A 118 16.74 -15.67 2.12
N GLY A 119 16.89 -16.99 2.33
CA GLY A 119 16.39 -17.67 3.53
C GLY A 119 17.05 -17.18 4.81
N GLU A 120 18.38 -17.06 4.82
CA GLU A 120 19.13 -16.57 6.00
C GLU A 120 18.70 -15.15 6.40
N MET A 121 18.50 -14.26 5.41
CA MET A 121 18.00 -12.91 5.66
C MET A 121 16.56 -12.94 6.19
N ILE A 122 15.69 -13.80 5.66
CA ILE A 122 14.32 -13.94 6.15
C ILE A 122 14.32 -14.44 7.60
N GLU A 123 15.15 -15.42 7.93
CA GLU A 123 15.30 -15.92 9.31
C GLU A 123 15.78 -14.82 10.25
N GLN A 124 16.74 -14.00 9.82
CA GLN A 124 17.20 -12.84 10.58
C GLN A 124 16.06 -11.83 10.81
N LEU A 125 15.29 -11.51 9.77
CA LEU A 125 14.17 -10.57 9.86
C LEU A 125 13.01 -11.11 10.72
N GLU A 126 12.74 -12.42 10.65
CA GLU A 126 11.76 -13.08 11.51
C GLU A 126 12.19 -13.11 12.99
N ALA A 127 13.49 -13.21 13.27
CA ALA A 127 14.02 -13.08 14.63
C ALA A 127 13.79 -11.66 15.19
N GLU A 128 14.06 -10.62 14.39
CA GLU A 128 13.79 -9.22 14.77
C GLU A 128 12.29 -8.96 14.95
N LEU A 129 11.45 -9.51 14.08
CA LEU A 129 9.99 -9.45 14.23
C LEU A 129 9.51 -10.15 15.52
N ARG A 130 10.08 -11.30 15.86
CA ARG A 130 9.76 -12.01 17.11
C ARG A 130 10.10 -11.15 18.33
N ALA A 131 11.29 -10.55 18.33
CA ALA A 131 11.70 -9.64 19.40
C ALA A 131 10.72 -8.45 19.51
N ALA A 132 10.34 -7.85 18.39
CA ALA A 132 9.37 -6.75 18.36
C ALA A 132 8.00 -7.16 18.90
N LEU A 133 7.52 -8.36 18.55
CA LEU A 133 6.29 -8.91 19.09
C LEU A 133 6.39 -9.14 20.60
N GLU A 134 7.56 -9.46 21.13
CA GLU A 134 7.86 -9.62 22.57
C GLU A 134 8.02 -8.28 23.31
N GLY A 135 8.03 -7.16 22.59
CA GLY A 135 8.17 -5.81 23.14
C GLY A 135 9.60 -5.29 23.19
N GLY A 136 10.59 -6.04 22.69
CA GLY A 136 11.96 -5.58 22.54
C GLY A 136 12.32 -5.42 21.08
N SER A 137 12.51 -4.21 20.56
CA SER A 137 13.04 -4.09 19.19
C SER A 137 13.71 -2.77 18.90
N ASN A 138 14.62 -2.83 17.93
CA ASN A 138 15.15 -1.67 17.22
C ASN A 138 14.25 -1.24 16.04
N GLY A 139 13.14 -1.94 15.81
CA GLY A 139 12.21 -1.71 14.69
C GLY A 139 10.89 -1.08 15.13
N ARG A 140 10.06 -0.74 14.15
CA ARG A 140 8.72 -0.19 14.34
C ARG A 140 7.69 -1.26 14.00
N LEU A 141 6.83 -1.61 14.94
CA LEU A 141 5.71 -2.54 14.75
C LEU A 141 4.39 -1.77 14.80
N ALA A 142 3.50 -2.02 13.83
CA ALA A 142 2.16 -1.46 13.83
C ALA A 142 1.13 -2.41 13.22
N LEU A 143 -0.14 -2.09 13.46
CA LEU A 143 -1.25 -2.75 12.80
C LEU A 143 -1.46 -2.12 11.41
N GLY A 144 -1.31 -2.91 10.37
CA GLY A 144 -1.64 -2.52 9.01
C GLY A 144 -2.94 -3.13 8.53
N TRP A 145 -3.63 -2.43 7.62
CA TRP A 145 -4.85 -2.96 7.03
C TRP A 145 -4.52 -3.89 5.83
N PRO A 146 -4.95 -5.16 5.83
CA PRO A 146 -4.58 -6.14 4.81
C PRO A 146 -5.51 -6.05 3.60
N HIS A 147 -5.42 -4.93 2.87
CA HIS A 147 -6.30 -4.62 1.73
C HIS A 147 -6.37 -5.75 0.68
N GLU A 148 -5.27 -6.50 0.46
CA GLU A 148 -5.22 -7.65 -0.47
C GLU A 148 -6.23 -8.77 -0.14
N ARG A 149 -6.79 -8.78 1.07
CA ARG A 149 -7.60 -9.89 1.61
C ARG A 149 -8.99 -9.46 2.05
N ILE A 150 -9.28 -8.17 1.98
CA ILE A 150 -10.57 -7.64 2.41
C ILE A 150 -11.40 -7.48 1.16
N ASP A 151 -12.45 -8.28 1.12
CA ASP A 151 -13.23 -8.43 -0.09
C ASP A 151 -14.29 -7.30 -0.22
N ASP A 152 -14.69 -6.68 0.89
CA ASP A 152 -15.70 -5.62 1.00
C ASP A 152 -15.06 -4.29 1.40
N ASN A 153 -15.37 -3.22 0.66
CA ASN A 153 -14.71 -1.92 0.82
C ASN A 153 -15.52 -0.95 1.71
N GLY A 154 -16.55 -1.43 2.40
CA GLY A 154 -17.26 -0.64 3.41
C GLY A 154 -16.46 -0.54 4.72
N THR A 155 -16.76 0.48 5.53
CA THR A 155 -16.19 0.64 6.86
C THR A 155 -16.81 -0.38 7.83
N PRO A 156 -16.04 -1.35 8.36
CA PRO A 156 -16.58 -2.31 9.31
C PRO A 156 -16.85 -1.65 10.66
N SER A 157 -17.87 -2.16 11.35
CA SER A 157 -18.28 -1.64 12.67
C SER A 157 -17.78 -2.50 13.83
N ALA A 158 -17.33 -3.72 13.56
CA ALA A 158 -16.87 -4.66 14.57
C ALA A 158 -15.88 -5.69 14.01
N PHE A 159 -15.20 -6.40 14.92
CA PHE A 159 -14.32 -7.51 14.58
C PHE A 159 -14.40 -8.67 15.58
N LYS A 160 -14.02 -9.87 15.13
CA LYS A 160 -13.82 -11.06 15.96
C LYS A 160 -12.39 -11.59 15.85
N LEU A 161 -11.83 -12.01 16.98
CA LEU A 161 -10.53 -12.69 17.06
C LEU A 161 -10.71 -14.21 17.19
N LEU A 162 -10.56 -14.89 16.06
CA LEU A 162 -10.71 -16.34 15.93
C LEU A 162 -9.37 -17.06 16.17
N GLY A 163 -9.43 -18.38 16.38
CA GLY A 163 -8.23 -19.19 16.67
C GLY A 163 -7.75 -19.10 18.13
N THR A 164 -8.46 -18.33 18.96
CA THR A 164 -8.18 -18.12 20.38
C THR A 164 -8.51 -19.33 21.27
N GLY A 165 -9.10 -20.40 20.73
CA GLY A 165 -9.50 -21.60 21.46
C GLY A 165 -10.88 -21.51 22.14
N LYS A 166 -11.57 -20.37 22.03
CA LYS A 166 -12.96 -20.20 22.49
C LYS A 166 -13.95 -20.59 21.39
N HIS A 167 -15.04 -21.27 21.75
CA HIS A 167 -16.10 -21.66 20.82
C HIS A 167 -17.08 -20.52 20.48
N ASN A 168 -17.31 -19.59 21.41
CA ASN A 168 -18.10 -18.36 21.19
C ASN A 168 -17.19 -17.15 21.37
N VAL A 169 -16.75 -16.57 20.26
CA VAL A 169 -16.00 -15.31 20.25
C VAL A 169 -17.00 -14.18 20.04
N GLU A 170 -17.16 -13.34 21.06
CA GLU A 170 -17.98 -12.13 20.98
C GLU A 170 -17.35 -11.13 19.99
N ALA A 171 -18.22 -10.41 19.28
CA ALA A 171 -17.82 -9.26 18.50
C ALA A 171 -17.28 -8.17 19.44
N ARG A 172 -16.23 -7.49 19.00
CA ARG A 172 -15.75 -6.26 19.61
C ARG A 172 -16.15 -5.12 18.69
N ASP A 173 -16.72 -4.06 19.27
CA ASP A 173 -17.00 -2.84 18.55
C ASP A 173 -15.70 -2.20 18.01
N ASP A 174 -15.86 -1.40 16.96
CA ASP A 174 -14.80 -0.68 16.25
C ASP A 174 -13.83 -1.58 15.46
N LEU A 175 -12.68 -1.01 15.11
CA LEU A 175 -11.61 -1.66 14.35
C LEU A 175 -10.62 -2.35 15.30
N PRO A 176 -9.98 -3.46 14.86
CA PRO A 176 -8.92 -4.08 15.65
C PRO A 176 -7.80 -3.07 15.93
N SER A 177 -7.25 -3.09 17.14
CA SER A 177 -6.01 -2.38 17.48
C SER A 177 -4.81 -3.34 17.48
N LEU A 178 -3.59 -2.79 17.44
CA LEU A 178 -2.39 -3.60 17.63
C LEU A 178 -2.42 -4.32 18.99
N ASP A 179 -2.89 -3.65 20.03
CA ASP A 179 -2.90 -4.17 21.39
C ASP A 179 -3.87 -5.36 21.52
N ASP A 180 -5.03 -5.30 20.84
CA ASP A 180 -5.96 -6.45 20.74
C ASP A 180 -5.29 -7.69 20.14
N LEU A 181 -4.49 -7.50 19.09
CA LEU A 181 -3.79 -8.59 18.42
C LEU A 181 -2.66 -9.14 19.31
N LEU A 182 -1.83 -8.27 19.90
CA LEU A 182 -0.73 -8.68 20.77
C LEU A 182 -1.22 -9.48 21.97
N GLU A 183 -2.30 -9.03 22.62
CA GLU A 183 -2.92 -9.76 23.74
C GLU A 183 -3.41 -11.15 23.31
N ALA A 184 -4.08 -11.24 22.16
CA ALA A 184 -4.60 -12.50 21.65
C ALA A 184 -3.49 -13.46 21.21
N ILE A 185 -2.43 -12.94 20.62
CA ILE A 185 -1.22 -13.69 20.21
C ILE A 185 -0.52 -14.26 21.43
N GLU A 186 -0.27 -13.43 22.44
CA GLU A 186 0.43 -13.83 23.67
C GLU A 186 -0.33 -14.94 24.40
N ARG A 187 -1.64 -14.78 24.56
CA ARG A 187 -2.49 -15.79 25.20
C ARG A 187 -2.51 -17.12 24.46
N LYS A 188 -2.34 -17.10 23.13
CA LYS A 188 -2.34 -18.30 22.30
C LYS A 188 -1.01 -19.04 22.33
N ALA A 189 0.10 -18.31 22.32
CA ALA A 189 1.45 -18.86 22.22
C ALA A 189 2.46 -17.99 23.03
N PRO A 190 2.49 -18.10 24.37
CA PRO A 190 3.28 -17.23 25.27
C PRO A 190 4.82 -17.41 25.22
N GLY A 191 5.33 -17.94 24.11
CA GLY A 191 6.76 -18.10 23.82
C GLY A 191 7.07 -18.29 22.34
N ASP A 192 6.05 -18.19 21.48
CA ASP A 192 6.21 -18.16 20.03
C ASP A 192 5.12 -17.24 19.44
N ARG A 193 5.28 -15.95 19.69
CA ARG A 193 4.33 -14.93 19.25
C ARG A 193 4.18 -14.90 17.71
N LEU A 194 5.19 -15.34 16.96
CA LEU A 194 5.11 -15.43 15.50
C LEU A 194 4.19 -16.58 15.04
N ALA A 195 4.30 -17.76 15.66
CA ALA A 195 3.34 -18.84 15.43
C ALA A 195 1.92 -18.45 15.90
N GLY A 196 1.83 -17.70 16.99
CA GLY A 196 0.58 -17.08 17.45
C GLY A 196 -0.04 -16.14 16.41
N ALA A 197 0.75 -15.24 15.82
CA ALA A 197 0.32 -14.31 14.77
C ALA A 197 -0.17 -15.04 13.50
N SER A 198 0.43 -16.20 13.18
CA SER A 198 -0.03 -17.02 12.05
C SER A 198 -1.32 -17.80 12.37
N SER A 199 -1.61 -18.04 13.64
CA SER A 199 -2.74 -18.87 14.10
C SER A 199 -3.99 -18.06 14.45
N ILE A 200 -3.83 -16.91 15.08
CA ILE A 200 -4.92 -15.98 15.37
C ILE A 200 -5.42 -15.39 14.05
N LYS A 201 -6.74 -15.27 13.91
CA LYS A 201 -7.35 -14.68 12.72
C LYS A 201 -8.28 -13.53 13.13
N VAL A 202 -8.26 -12.47 12.35
CA VAL A 202 -9.17 -11.34 12.46
C VAL A 202 -10.25 -11.50 11.39
N GLN A 203 -11.51 -11.37 11.78
CA GLN A 203 -12.63 -11.27 10.84
C GLN A 203 -13.42 -10.01 11.13
N LEU A 204 -13.70 -9.24 10.08
CA LEU A 204 -14.42 -7.97 10.15
C LEU A 204 -15.92 -8.17 9.89
N PHE A 205 -16.74 -7.36 10.54
CA PHE A 205 -18.20 -7.40 10.46
C PHE A 205 -18.79 -6.01 10.20
N ARG A 206 -19.91 -5.98 9.49
CA ARG A 206 -20.64 -4.75 9.17
C ARG A 206 -21.41 -4.21 10.38
N ASP A 207 -21.92 -5.12 11.20
CA ASP A 207 -22.75 -4.87 12.37
C ASP A 207 -21.99 -5.15 13.67
N SER A 208 -22.38 -4.46 14.74
CA SER A 208 -21.81 -4.62 16.08
C SER A 208 -22.04 -6.01 16.68
N ASP A 209 -23.12 -6.71 16.28
CA ASP A 209 -23.45 -8.05 16.78
C ASP A 209 -22.53 -9.15 16.15
N GLY A 210 -21.85 -8.80 15.06
CA GLY A 210 -20.94 -9.64 14.32
C GLY A 210 -21.64 -10.78 13.59
N GLU A 211 -22.79 -10.50 12.97
CA GLU A 211 -23.57 -11.46 12.18
C GLU A 211 -23.30 -11.36 10.68
N GLU A 212 -22.95 -10.18 10.17
CA GLU A 212 -22.71 -9.89 8.76
C GLU A 212 -21.20 -9.71 8.47
N PRO A 213 -20.46 -10.80 8.14
CA PRO A 213 -19.04 -10.71 7.86
C PRO A 213 -18.78 -9.95 6.55
N VAL A 214 -17.82 -9.03 6.60
CA VAL A 214 -17.35 -8.25 5.44
C VAL A 214 -15.94 -8.66 5.00
N SER A 215 -15.29 -9.56 5.74
CA SER A 215 -14.04 -10.20 5.33
C SER A 215 -14.06 -11.70 5.60
N GLY A 216 -13.16 -12.42 4.93
CA GLY A 216 -12.72 -13.73 5.41
C GLY A 216 -12.00 -13.62 6.76
N ALA A 217 -11.73 -14.77 7.40
CA ALA A 217 -10.89 -14.83 8.59
C ALA A 217 -9.41 -14.75 8.19
N ILE A 218 -8.81 -13.57 8.36
CA ILE A 218 -7.46 -13.24 7.92
C ILE A 218 -6.45 -13.48 9.05
N PRO A 219 -5.40 -14.29 8.86
CA PRO A 219 -4.36 -14.47 9.88
C PRO A 219 -3.73 -13.15 10.33
N ALA A 220 -3.50 -13.00 11.63
CA ALA A 220 -3.00 -11.76 12.25
C ALA A 220 -1.65 -11.31 11.66
N ILE A 221 -0.80 -12.24 11.21
CA ILE A 221 0.48 -11.92 10.53
C ILE A 221 0.31 -11.02 9.29
N HIS A 222 -0.84 -11.06 8.62
CA HIS A 222 -1.12 -10.18 7.47
C HIS A 222 -1.50 -8.76 7.89
N TRP A 223 -1.90 -8.59 9.15
CA TRP A 223 -2.22 -7.30 9.76
C TRP A 223 -1.01 -6.65 10.42
N LEU A 224 0.16 -7.30 10.44
CA LEU A 224 1.35 -6.76 11.07
C LEU A 224 2.22 -6.07 10.03
N PHE A 225 2.47 -4.78 10.24
CA PHE A 225 3.51 -4.04 9.53
C PHE A 225 4.70 -3.88 10.44
N PHE A 226 5.87 -4.22 9.93
CA PHE A 226 7.12 -4.11 10.67
C PHE A 226 8.19 -3.50 9.80
N GLU A 227 8.94 -2.54 10.35
CA GLU A 227 10.03 -1.88 9.65
C GLU A 227 11.28 -1.86 10.52
N ILE A 228 12.40 -2.23 9.93
CA ILE A 228 13.71 -2.23 10.60
C ILE A 228 14.79 -1.85 9.61
N GLU A 229 15.82 -1.17 10.09
CA GLU A 229 17.02 -0.88 9.32
C GLU A 229 18.16 -1.81 9.77
N ILE A 230 18.78 -2.49 8.81
CA ILE A 230 19.93 -3.37 9.05
C ILE A 230 21.01 -2.98 8.03
N SER A 231 22.16 -2.54 8.53
CA SER A 231 23.32 -2.16 7.70
C SER A 231 22.99 -1.11 6.62
N GLY A 232 22.14 -0.13 6.93
CA GLY A 232 21.73 0.94 6.02
C GLY A 232 20.63 0.56 5.01
N VAL A 233 20.17 -0.68 5.00
CA VAL A 233 19.03 -1.13 4.18
C VAL A 233 17.79 -1.21 5.04
N ARG A 234 16.69 -0.61 4.57
CA ARG A 234 15.40 -0.67 5.26
C ARG A 234 14.64 -1.91 4.80
N TYR A 235 14.17 -2.69 5.75
CA TYR A 235 13.35 -3.88 5.51
C TYR A 235 11.95 -3.66 6.05
N CYS A 236 10.95 -4.04 5.25
CA CYS A 236 9.54 -3.86 5.57
C CYS A 236 8.79 -5.18 5.44
N LEU A 237 8.00 -5.54 6.45
CA LEU A 237 7.01 -6.61 6.40
C LEU A 237 5.66 -6.04 5.96
N PHE A 238 5.09 -6.60 4.90
CA PHE A 238 3.75 -6.27 4.42
C PHE A 238 3.08 -7.52 3.82
N ASP A 239 1.80 -7.75 4.16
CA ASP A 239 1.05 -8.97 3.81
C ASP A 239 1.89 -10.26 4.00
N SER A 240 2.50 -10.41 5.17
CA SER A 240 3.41 -11.53 5.50
C SER A 240 4.57 -11.75 4.51
N ARG A 241 5.00 -10.72 3.78
CA ARG A 241 6.13 -10.75 2.85
C ARG A 241 7.14 -9.68 3.20
N TRP A 242 8.41 -10.03 3.06
CA TRP A 242 9.53 -9.12 3.31
C TRP A 242 9.96 -8.40 2.04
N TYR A 243 10.17 -7.10 2.17
CA TYR A 243 10.69 -6.22 1.14
C TYR A 243 11.93 -5.50 1.65
N ALA A 244 12.91 -5.29 0.76
CA ALA A 244 14.09 -4.48 1.01
C ALA A 244 13.98 -3.20 0.19
N MET A 245 14.27 -2.10 0.85
CA MET A 245 14.29 -0.74 0.31
C MET A 245 15.68 -0.17 0.53
N ASP A 246 16.36 0.22 -0.55
CA ASP A 246 17.63 0.90 -0.44
C ASP A 246 17.46 2.33 0.13
N THR A 247 18.56 2.91 0.61
CA THR A 247 18.55 4.22 1.26
C THR A 247 18.08 5.33 0.31
N ASP A 248 18.54 5.30 -0.95
CA ASP A 248 18.23 6.34 -1.94
C ASP A 248 16.73 6.36 -2.29
N TYR A 249 16.11 5.19 -2.46
CA TYR A 249 14.68 5.06 -2.69
C TYR A 249 13.90 5.49 -1.45
N ALA A 250 14.32 5.10 -0.25
CA ALA A 250 13.68 5.53 0.99
C ALA A 250 13.71 7.06 1.12
N GLN A 251 14.82 7.71 0.77
CA GLN A 251 14.95 9.17 0.79
C GLN A 251 14.08 9.86 -0.27
N ARG A 252 14.07 9.37 -1.52
CA ARG A 252 13.19 9.91 -2.57
C ARG A 252 11.71 9.75 -2.22
N LEU A 253 11.35 8.59 -1.64
CA LEU A 253 10.00 8.33 -1.17
C LEU A 253 9.61 9.32 -0.06
N GLN A 254 10.49 9.51 0.93
CA GLN A 254 10.27 10.48 2.00
C GLN A 254 10.08 11.89 1.45
N ALA A 255 10.95 12.35 0.55
CA ALA A 255 10.86 13.67 -0.05
C ALA A 255 9.53 13.89 -0.81
N HIS A 256 9.08 12.89 -1.57
CA HIS A 256 7.77 12.97 -2.25
C HIS A 256 6.61 13.06 -1.24
N VAL A 257 6.67 12.30 -0.15
CA VAL A 257 5.66 12.39 0.91
C VAL A 257 5.70 13.76 1.59
N ASP A 258 6.88 14.31 1.85
CA ASP A 258 7.03 15.66 2.42
C ASP A 258 6.38 16.71 1.50
N GLU A 259 6.55 16.59 0.18
CA GLU A 259 5.89 17.45 -0.80
C GLU A 259 4.36 17.35 -0.74
N ILE A 260 3.80 16.15 -0.52
CA ILE A 260 2.35 15.96 -0.34
C ILE A 260 1.88 16.66 0.94
N PHE A 261 2.59 16.47 2.05
CA PHE A 261 2.26 17.07 3.35
C PHE A 261 2.45 18.60 3.37
N ALA A 262 3.32 19.15 2.52
CA ALA A 262 3.54 20.58 2.41
C ALA A 262 2.44 21.33 1.65
N ARG A 263 1.55 20.62 0.94
CA ARG A 263 0.44 21.24 0.21
C ARG A 263 -0.58 21.81 1.22
N PRO A 264 -1.05 23.05 1.03
CA PRO A 264 -2.10 23.59 1.88
C PRO A 264 -3.38 22.74 1.74
N PRO A 265 -4.13 22.51 2.83
CA PRO A 265 -5.41 21.83 2.76
C PRO A 265 -6.38 22.64 1.89
N ALA A 266 -7.18 21.94 1.08
CA ALA A 266 -8.14 22.59 0.19
C ALA A 266 -9.21 23.39 0.96
N VAL A 267 -9.58 22.92 2.15
CA VAL A 267 -10.47 23.61 3.08
C VAL A 267 -9.98 23.44 4.52
N SER A 268 -10.22 24.45 5.36
CA SER A 268 -9.95 24.35 6.79
C SER A 268 -11.10 23.64 7.49
N LEU A 269 -10.83 22.47 8.07
CA LEU A 269 -11.80 21.76 8.91
C LEU A 269 -11.78 22.32 10.35
N PRO A 270 -12.92 22.31 11.05
CA PRO A 270 -12.98 22.73 12.46
C PRO A 270 -12.26 21.73 13.37
N ASP A 271 -11.87 22.18 14.56
CA ASP A 271 -11.31 21.28 15.58
C ASP A 271 -12.34 20.25 16.06
N TRP A 272 -11.87 19.05 16.37
CA TRP A 272 -12.70 17.97 16.88
C TRP A 272 -12.66 17.93 18.42
N THR A 273 -13.64 18.61 19.03
CA THR A 273 -13.92 18.51 20.47
C THR A 273 -14.73 17.25 20.79
N VAL A 274 -14.10 16.26 21.45
CA VAL A 274 -14.68 14.93 21.73
C VAL A 274 -15.84 15.02 22.73
N SER A 275 -15.79 15.96 23.66
CA SER A 275 -16.84 16.14 24.68
C SER A 275 -18.19 16.52 24.09
N THR A 276 -18.22 17.24 22.97
CA THR A 276 -19.44 17.61 22.24
C THR A 276 -19.73 16.68 21.07
N HIS A 277 -18.69 16.07 20.49
CA HIS A 277 -18.80 15.18 19.32
C HIS A 277 -18.12 13.84 19.60
N PRO A 278 -18.80 12.90 20.29
CA PRO A 278 -18.23 11.61 20.68
C PRO A 278 -18.22 10.66 19.48
N GLY A 279 -17.23 10.81 18.59
CA GLY A 279 -17.00 9.90 17.46
C GLY A 279 -16.90 10.59 16.09
N GLU A 280 -16.38 9.84 15.11
CA GLU A 280 -16.13 10.32 13.74
C GLU A 280 -17.43 10.85 13.11
N GLY A 281 -18.53 10.11 13.18
CA GLY A 281 -19.81 10.53 12.61
C GLY A 281 -20.38 11.83 13.23
N ALA A 282 -20.26 12.01 14.54
CA ALA A 282 -20.71 13.25 15.20
C ALA A 282 -19.86 14.45 14.78
N TYR A 283 -18.56 14.25 14.61
CA TYR A 283 -17.66 15.28 14.10
C TYR A 283 -17.95 15.61 12.64
N ASN A 284 -18.12 14.60 11.79
CA ASN A 284 -18.40 14.77 10.36
C ASN A 284 -19.69 15.57 10.13
N ALA A 285 -20.74 15.33 10.94
CA ALA A 285 -21.99 16.10 10.89
C ALA A 285 -21.77 17.58 11.22
N MET A 286 -20.99 17.88 12.27
CA MET A 286 -20.66 19.25 12.66
C MET A 286 -19.79 19.95 11.61
N ALA A 287 -18.73 19.28 11.14
CA ALA A 287 -17.84 19.80 10.13
C ALA A 287 -18.59 20.12 8.82
N ALA A 288 -19.44 19.18 8.34
CA ALA A 288 -20.29 19.40 7.18
C ALA A 288 -21.22 20.61 7.37
N ALA A 289 -21.92 20.70 8.50
CA ALA A 289 -22.82 21.82 8.79
C ALA A 289 -22.10 23.18 8.84
N SER A 290 -20.91 23.24 9.47
CA SER A 290 -20.12 24.47 9.58
C SER A 290 -19.56 24.98 8.25
N LEU A 291 -19.33 24.07 7.30
CA LEU A 291 -18.82 24.38 5.96
C LEU A 291 -19.93 24.49 4.90
N GLY A 292 -21.21 24.27 5.27
CA GLY A 292 -22.31 24.22 4.30
C GLY A 292 -22.20 23.03 3.32
N CYS A 293 -21.54 21.96 3.76
CA CYS A 293 -21.24 20.76 2.98
C CYS A 293 -22.22 19.62 3.34
N VAL A 294 -22.15 18.52 2.59
CA VAL A 294 -22.97 17.32 2.83
C VAL A 294 -22.13 16.22 3.46
N MET A 295 -22.65 15.60 4.52
CA MET A 295 -22.08 14.42 5.16
C MET A 295 -22.59 13.16 4.46
N LEU A 296 -21.67 12.29 4.05
CA LEU A 296 -21.93 10.99 3.43
C LEU A 296 -21.30 9.82 4.21
N ASP A 297 -20.75 10.08 5.41
CA ASP A 297 -20.22 9.06 6.31
C ASP A 297 -21.19 7.87 6.47
N ARG A 298 -20.62 6.66 6.35
CA ARG A 298 -21.31 5.36 6.38
C ARG A 298 -22.36 5.15 5.27
N GLN A 299 -22.43 6.01 4.27
CA GLN A 299 -23.29 5.81 3.08
C GLN A 299 -22.53 5.02 2.00
N LEU A 300 -22.95 3.77 1.78
CA LEU A 300 -22.31 2.91 0.79
C LEU A 300 -22.92 3.08 -0.60
N LEU A 301 -22.05 3.34 -1.57
CA LEU A 301 -22.36 3.26 -3.00
C LEU A 301 -22.23 1.81 -3.45
N ARG A 302 -23.26 1.27 -4.12
CA ARG A 302 -23.28 -0.12 -4.59
C ARG A 302 -23.47 -0.17 -6.09
N THR A 303 -22.43 -0.51 -6.84
CA THR A 303 -22.51 -0.57 -8.30
C THR A 303 -22.41 -2.00 -8.80
N THR A 304 -22.61 -2.20 -10.10
CA THR A 304 -22.36 -3.49 -10.76
C THR A 304 -20.91 -3.94 -10.58
N GLN A 305 -19.96 -3.00 -10.58
CA GLN A 305 -18.53 -3.27 -10.36
C GLN A 305 -18.18 -3.43 -8.87
N HIS A 306 -18.97 -2.81 -8.00
CA HIS A 306 -18.83 -2.85 -6.54
C HIS A 306 -20.13 -3.34 -5.87
N PRO A 307 -20.54 -4.60 -6.05
CA PRO A 307 -21.84 -5.10 -5.57
C PRO A 307 -21.96 -5.09 -4.04
N ARG A 308 -20.82 -5.21 -3.35
CA ARG A 308 -20.73 -5.11 -1.89
C ARG A 308 -20.71 -3.69 -1.35
N GLY A 309 -20.50 -2.75 -2.25
CA GLY A 309 -20.43 -1.33 -2.00
C GLY A 309 -19.11 -0.85 -1.43
N PHE A 310 -18.96 0.46 -1.42
CA PHE A 310 -17.82 1.18 -0.87
C PHE A 310 -18.28 2.57 -0.40
N GLU A 311 -17.52 3.16 0.51
CA GLU A 311 -17.76 4.52 0.97
C GLU A 311 -17.03 5.52 0.05
N ALA A 312 -17.77 6.45 -0.54
CA ALA A 312 -17.18 7.46 -1.43
C ALA A 312 -16.39 8.51 -0.65
N CYS A 313 -16.93 8.99 0.46
CA CYS A 313 -16.29 9.97 1.33
C CYS A 313 -17.12 10.21 2.57
N ASP A 314 -16.50 10.86 3.55
CA ASP A 314 -17.17 11.33 4.75
C ASP A 314 -17.93 12.63 4.50
N ILE A 315 -17.31 13.57 3.76
CA ILE A 315 -17.86 14.90 3.47
C ILE A 315 -17.62 15.27 2.01
N ILE A 316 -18.62 15.88 1.39
CA ILE A 316 -18.53 16.48 0.06
C ILE A 316 -18.90 17.96 0.10
N THR A 317 -18.08 18.79 -0.54
CA THR A 317 -18.28 20.23 -0.65
C THR A 317 -19.07 20.62 -1.90
N GLU A 318 -19.52 21.88 -1.96
CA GLU A 318 -20.21 22.44 -3.12
C GLU A 318 -19.35 22.48 -4.40
N ASP A 319 -18.03 22.63 -4.27
CA ASP A 319 -17.08 22.61 -5.38
C ASP A 319 -16.59 21.21 -5.78
N GLY A 320 -17.15 20.16 -5.16
CA GLY A 320 -16.86 18.77 -5.49
C GLY A 320 -15.57 18.22 -4.89
N LEU A 321 -15.06 18.86 -3.83
CA LEU A 321 -13.99 18.30 -3.01
C LEU A 321 -14.52 17.09 -2.23
N ILE A 322 -13.82 15.98 -2.39
CA ILE A 322 -14.08 14.73 -1.65
C ILE A 322 -13.16 14.69 -0.44
N ILE A 323 -13.75 14.64 0.76
CA ILE A 323 -13.01 14.65 2.03
C ILE A 323 -13.20 13.31 2.72
N HIS A 324 -12.10 12.65 3.03
CA HIS A 324 -12.07 11.48 3.90
C HIS A 324 -11.53 11.88 5.27
N VAL A 325 -12.23 11.55 6.34
CA VAL A 325 -11.89 11.91 7.73
C VAL A 325 -11.60 10.65 8.52
N LYS A 326 -10.47 10.64 9.24
CA LYS A 326 -10.17 9.53 10.16
C LYS A 326 -9.54 10.02 11.46
N HIS A 327 -9.99 9.45 12.57
CA HIS A 327 -9.26 9.48 13.82
C HIS A 327 -8.01 8.58 13.71
N THR A 328 -6.84 9.19 13.81
CA THR A 328 -5.55 8.50 13.63
C THR A 328 -4.74 8.56 14.93
N PRO A 329 -5.07 7.76 15.96
CA PRO A 329 -4.34 7.76 17.22
C PRO A 329 -2.90 7.24 17.07
N LYS A 330 -2.66 6.39 16.06
CA LYS A 330 -1.34 5.87 15.65
C LYS A 330 -1.22 6.00 14.13
N SER A 331 0.01 6.14 13.61
CA SER A 331 0.25 6.32 12.17
C SER A 331 -0.18 5.12 11.30
N SER A 332 -0.37 3.95 11.90
CA SER A 332 -0.99 2.79 11.26
C SER A 332 -2.37 3.06 10.66
N ALA A 333 -3.19 3.86 11.34
CA ALA A 333 -4.56 4.14 10.93
C ALA A 333 -4.64 4.89 9.58
N VAL A 334 -3.56 5.56 9.20
CA VAL A 334 -3.43 6.26 7.92
C VAL A 334 -3.51 5.29 6.73
N SER A 335 -3.01 4.07 6.88
CA SER A 335 -3.05 3.07 5.81
C SER A 335 -4.48 2.73 5.36
N HIS A 336 -5.42 2.69 6.29
CA HIS A 336 -6.83 2.47 5.99
C HIS A 336 -7.46 3.68 5.28
N LEU A 337 -7.18 4.90 5.78
CA LEU A 337 -7.67 6.14 5.18
C LEU A 337 -7.20 6.31 3.71
N ILE A 338 -5.92 6.06 3.44
CA ILE A 338 -5.38 6.15 2.06
C ILE A 338 -6.08 5.16 1.14
N ALA A 339 -6.35 3.94 1.61
CA ALA A 339 -6.98 2.94 0.77
C ALA A 339 -8.47 3.20 0.53
N GLN A 340 -9.19 3.74 1.52
CA GLN A 340 -10.57 4.21 1.31
C GLN A 340 -10.60 5.26 0.19
N ALA A 341 -9.69 6.23 0.24
CA ALA A 341 -9.56 7.24 -0.81
C ALA A 341 -9.15 6.62 -2.16
N LEU A 342 -8.24 5.64 -2.18
CA LEU A 342 -7.83 4.95 -3.40
C LEU A 342 -9.01 4.22 -4.07
N VAL A 343 -9.77 3.43 -3.32
CA VAL A 343 -10.94 2.70 -3.83
C VAL A 343 -12.00 3.68 -4.31
N SER A 344 -12.31 4.69 -3.50
CA SER A 344 -13.32 5.69 -3.83
C SER A 344 -12.96 6.42 -5.12
N THR A 345 -11.75 6.95 -5.21
CA THR A 345 -11.32 7.74 -6.36
C THR A 345 -11.18 6.89 -7.63
N ASP A 346 -10.73 5.64 -7.53
CA ASP A 346 -10.72 4.71 -8.66
C ASP A 346 -12.14 4.46 -9.21
N ALA A 347 -13.08 4.13 -8.31
CA ALA A 347 -14.47 3.89 -8.69
C ALA A 347 -15.11 5.15 -9.29
N LEU A 348 -14.93 6.32 -8.67
CA LEU A 348 -15.50 7.58 -9.15
C LEU A 348 -14.88 8.07 -10.46
N ARG A 349 -13.67 7.63 -10.82
CA ARG A 349 -13.04 7.91 -12.11
C ARG A 349 -13.49 6.96 -13.21
N HIS A 350 -13.63 5.67 -12.91
CA HIS A 350 -13.83 4.64 -13.93
C HIS A 350 -15.26 4.09 -14.02
N ASP A 351 -16.10 4.29 -13.00
CA ASP A 351 -17.47 3.79 -12.95
C ASP A 351 -18.51 4.93 -13.04
N ASN A 352 -19.23 4.96 -14.17
CA ASN A 352 -20.35 5.89 -14.37
C ASN A 352 -21.48 5.67 -13.36
N GLU A 353 -21.72 4.41 -12.96
CA GLU A 353 -22.78 4.08 -12.01
C GLU A 353 -22.43 4.66 -10.63
N ALA A 354 -21.16 4.59 -10.22
CA ALA A 354 -20.67 5.17 -8.98
C ALA A 354 -20.93 6.68 -8.93
N ARG A 355 -20.60 7.41 -10.01
CA ARG A 355 -20.86 8.85 -10.10
C ARG A 355 -22.34 9.21 -10.02
N GLN A 356 -23.20 8.44 -10.70
CA GLN A 356 -24.65 8.67 -10.67
C GLN A 356 -25.23 8.41 -9.27
N GLN A 357 -24.80 7.35 -8.62
CA GLN A 357 -25.24 7.04 -7.26
C GLN A 357 -24.71 8.08 -6.26
N LEU A 358 -23.48 8.55 -6.41
CA LEU A 358 -22.94 9.61 -5.55
C LEU A 358 -23.75 10.90 -5.67
N ARG A 359 -24.09 11.32 -6.89
CA ARG A 359 -25.00 12.47 -7.12
C ARG A 359 -26.34 12.30 -6.42
N LYS A 360 -26.91 11.09 -6.48
CA LYS A 360 -28.15 10.79 -5.80
C LYS A 360 -28.00 10.89 -4.28
N LEU A 361 -26.97 10.28 -3.70
CA LEU A 361 -26.71 10.37 -2.25
C LEU A 361 -26.50 11.82 -1.80
N THR A 362 -25.74 12.60 -2.55
CA THR A 362 -25.54 14.03 -2.26
C THR A 362 -26.87 14.79 -2.26
N THR A 363 -27.74 14.52 -3.24
CA THR A 363 -29.07 15.16 -3.32
C THR A 363 -29.98 14.74 -2.16
N ASP A 364 -30.02 13.44 -1.86
CA ASP A 364 -30.83 12.88 -0.78
C ASP A 364 -30.40 13.41 0.60
N ALA A 365 -29.11 13.73 0.76
CA ALA A 365 -28.54 14.34 1.96
C ALA A 365 -28.61 15.88 1.99
N GLY A 366 -29.27 16.52 1.01
CA GLY A 366 -29.57 17.95 1.01
C GLY A 366 -28.62 18.85 0.19
N GLY A 367 -27.68 18.27 -0.57
CA GLY A 367 -26.82 18.99 -1.51
C GLY A 367 -27.42 19.10 -2.91
N ASP A 368 -26.64 19.65 -3.85
CA ASP A 368 -27.03 19.78 -5.25
C ASP A 368 -26.26 18.77 -6.15
N PRO A 369 -26.92 18.11 -7.12
CA PRO A 369 -26.23 17.22 -8.07
C PRO A 369 -25.06 17.86 -8.83
N SER A 370 -25.07 19.18 -9.01
CA SER A 370 -24.03 19.96 -9.70
C SER A 370 -22.71 20.05 -8.92
N TRP A 371 -22.73 19.75 -7.61
CA TRP A 371 -21.53 19.70 -6.78
C TRP A 371 -20.55 18.61 -7.24
N LEU A 372 -21.04 17.62 -8.00
CA LEU A 372 -20.22 16.54 -8.53
C LEU A 372 -19.92 16.73 -10.01
N PRO A 373 -18.78 17.33 -10.36
CA PRO A 373 -18.36 17.43 -11.75
C PRO A 373 -18.20 16.02 -12.35
N ASP A 374 -18.34 15.91 -13.68
CA ASP A 374 -18.09 14.64 -14.39
C ASP A 374 -16.65 14.15 -14.20
N ARG A 375 -15.73 15.06 -13.86
CA ARG A 375 -14.35 14.78 -13.52
C ARG A 375 -14.03 15.36 -12.15
N LEU A 376 -13.57 14.50 -11.25
CA LEU A 376 -13.06 14.90 -9.96
C LEU A 376 -11.89 15.89 -10.14
N SER A 377 -11.78 16.87 -9.25
CA SER A 377 -10.75 17.91 -9.28
C SER A 377 -9.84 17.88 -8.05
N SER A 378 -10.37 17.49 -6.89
CA SER A 378 -9.62 17.50 -5.64
C SER A 378 -10.10 16.43 -4.65
N VAL A 379 -9.15 15.91 -3.88
CA VAL A 379 -9.35 14.95 -2.79
C VAL A 379 -8.57 15.43 -1.57
N MET A 380 -9.16 15.34 -0.39
CA MET A 380 -8.49 15.69 0.86
C MET A 380 -8.56 14.54 1.87
N LEU A 381 -7.42 14.20 2.46
CA LEU A 381 -7.32 13.26 3.57
C LEU A 381 -7.20 14.06 4.88
N ALA A 382 -8.20 13.98 5.73
CA ALA A 382 -8.24 14.64 7.02
C ALA A 382 -7.89 13.66 8.14
N MET A 383 -6.80 13.95 8.85
CA MET A 383 -6.27 13.11 9.92
C MET A 383 -6.46 13.81 11.26
N ALA A 384 -7.29 13.22 12.13
CA ALA A 384 -7.65 13.79 13.42
C ALA A 384 -6.85 13.16 14.57
N ARG A 385 -6.09 13.98 15.29
CA ARG A 385 -5.33 13.60 16.50
C ARG A 385 -4.91 14.86 17.29
N PRO A 386 -4.48 14.74 18.55
CA PRO A 386 -4.07 15.90 19.36
C PRO A 386 -2.90 16.70 18.76
N GLU A 387 -1.91 15.99 18.21
CA GLU A 387 -0.74 16.58 17.55
C GLU A 387 -0.72 16.18 16.08
N PRO A 388 -0.48 17.09 15.12
CA PRO A 388 -0.43 16.77 13.70
C PRO A 388 0.50 15.61 13.39
N ILE A 389 0.07 14.72 12.49
CA ILE A 389 0.93 13.67 11.97
C ILE A 389 1.89 14.24 10.94
N THR A 390 3.13 13.79 11.01
CA THR A 390 4.20 14.15 10.07
C THR A 390 4.43 13.06 9.04
N ALA A 391 5.05 13.44 7.92
CA ALA A 391 5.44 12.51 6.86
C ALA A 391 6.39 11.40 7.35
N GLU A 392 7.30 11.72 8.27
CA GLU A 392 8.29 10.78 8.86
C GLU A 392 7.64 9.73 9.79
N GLU A 393 6.51 10.09 10.42
CA GLU A 393 5.75 9.15 11.26
C GLU A 393 5.05 8.06 10.44
N LEU A 394 4.88 8.23 9.13
CA LEU A 394 4.30 7.20 8.28
C LEU A 394 5.24 5.99 8.17
N PHE A 395 4.64 4.81 8.08
CA PHE A 395 5.35 3.59 7.70
C PHE A 395 5.69 3.67 6.21
N SER A 396 6.85 3.17 5.80
CA SER A 396 7.32 3.09 4.42
C SER A 396 6.26 2.50 3.47
N PHE A 397 5.48 1.51 3.90
CA PHE A 397 4.35 1.02 3.08
C PHE A 397 3.23 2.07 2.90
N SER A 398 2.88 2.81 3.95
CA SER A 398 1.89 3.89 3.87
C SER A 398 2.38 5.02 2.97
N GLN A 399 3.68 5.34 3.05
CA GLN A 399 4.35 6.31 2.18
C GLN A 399 4.27 5.89 0.70
N VAL A 400 4.58 4.62 0.40
CA VAL A 400 4.45 4.05 -0.96
C VAL A 400 3.02 4.19 -1.46
N THR A 401 2.04 3.82 -0.63
CA THR A 401 0.62 3.81 -1.03
C THR A 401 0.09 5.23 -1.24
N LEU A 402 0.49 6.18 -0.37
CA LEU A 402 0.16 7.60 -0.51
C LEU A 402 0.74 8.20 -1.79
N THR A 403 2.01 7.91 -2.08
CA THR A 403 2.69 8.41 -3.29
C THR A 403 2.06 7.87 -4.57
N ARG A 404 1.60 6.61 -4.55
CA ARG A 404 0.85 6.02 -5.67
C ARG A 404 -0.52 6.66 -5.85
N LEU A 405 -1.26 6.87 -4.75
CA LEU A 405 -2.53 7.59 -4.79
C LEU A 405 -2.33 8.98 -5.41
N ASP A 406 -1.34 9.72 -4.93
CA ASP A 406 -1.00 11.04 -5.43
C ASP A 406 -0.66 11.04 -6.93
N SER A 407 0.23 10.15 -7.36
CA SER A 407 0.64 10.06 -8.77
C SER A 407 -0.55 9.71 -9.69
N SER A 408 -1.39 8.74 -9.28
CA SER A 408 -2.58 8.33 -10.02
C SER A 408 -3.63 9.44 -10.13
N LEU A 409 -3.78 10.24 -9.07
CA LEU A 409 -4.66 11.40 -9.06
C LEU A 409 -4.10 12.54 -9.92
N ALA A 410 -2.80 12.82 -9.83
CA ALA A 410 -2.13 13.85 -10.62
C ALA A 410 -2.22 13.57 -12.13
N GLU A 411 -2.06 12.32 -12.57
CA GLU A 411 -2.26 11.90 -13.96
C GLU A 411 -3.69 12.19 -14.48
N ALA A 412 -4.66 12.17 -13.57
CA ALA A 412 -6.06 12.50 -13.86
C ALA A 412 -6.39 13.99 -13.74
N GLY A 413 -5.41 14.83 -13.35
CA GLY A 413 -5.63 16.24 -13.02
C GLY A 413 -6.35 16.47 -11.70
N VAL A 414 -6.34 15.48 -10.79
CA VAL A 414 -6.92 15.57 -9.45
C VAL A 414 -5.82 15.94 -8.44
N THR A 415 -6.07 16.95 -7.62
CA THR A 415 -5.11 17.36 -6.57
C THR A 415 -5.39 16.61 -5.28
N LEU A 416 -4.36 15.98 -4.69
CA LEU A 416 -4.41 15.40 -3.35
C LEU A 416 -3.85 16.39 -2.32
N THR A 417 -4.60 16.62 -1.25
CA THR A 417 -4.16 17.43 -0.09
C THR A 417 -4.38 16.67 1.22
N ILE A 418 -3.64 17.05 2.26
CA ILE A 418 -3.78 16.49 3.61
C ILE A 418 -4.16 17.61 4.57
N ALA A 419 -5.14 17.36 5.44
CA ALA A 419 -5.52 18.26 6.51
C ALA A 419 -5.25 17.59 7.86
N SER A 420 -4.66 18.35 8.79
CA SER A 420 -4.58 17.95 10.20
C SER A 420 -5.76 18.56 10.96
N VAL A 421 -6.52 17.71 11.65
CA VAL A 421 -7.63 18.13 12.50
C VAL A 421 -7.20 17.97 13.95
N LYS A 422 -7.19 19.05 14.72
CA LYS A 422 -6.86 18.99 16.14
C LYS A 422 -7.99 18.30 16.88
N ARG A 423 -7.68 17.19 17.56
CA ARG A 423 -8.67 16.44 18.35
C ARG A 423 -8.42 16.64 19.84
N GLU A 424 -9.40 17.22 20.54
CA GLU A 424 -9.32 17.61 21.96
C GLU A 424 -10.37 16.94 22.85
#